data_AF-L7M0M2-F1
#
_entry.id   AF-L7M0M2-F1
#
_cell.length_a   1.000
_cell.length_b   1.000
_cell.length_c   1.000
_cell.angle_alpha   90.00
_cell.angle_beta   90.00
_cell.angle_gamma   90.00
#
_symmetry.space_group_name_H-M   'P 1'
#
loop_
_entity.id
_entity.type
_entity.pdbx_description
1 polymer ?
#
loop_
_entity_poly.entity_id
_entity_poly.type
_entity_poly.pdbx_seq_one_letter_code
_entity_poly.pdbx_strand_id
1 'polypeptide(L)'
;MTRDDHSGRRLARAEALARHYGRKFGVFYVDASGPHHGGWYTAAVVHQNTAVNGLTFRADNITHAEEIAIALAAADQDSRVIITDSRGACRNIEQGYIPYLAYKILQNSNYLGAPAHRTIIWTPAHTGLDGNEAADAAARALTLRAPSSSPTDPDFEPNPAYTFKGVTQFYKSGHHIYPKPCKGLTKAEERILLRLYTKTLLCPAIIKHFDPACTGKCPHCEENSCDIFHMVWACQKTPNLTPLPNPSREDWEAALLGCSDLTAQRALVERPRAAADANGLP
;
A
#
# COMPACT_ATOMS: atom_id res chain seq x y z
N MET A 1 -22.19 -5.77 -15.76
CA MET A 1 -21.32 -4.92 -16.60
C MET A 1 -19.90 -5.43 -16.46
N THR A 2 -19.43 -6.16 -17.47
CA THR A 2 -18.08 -6.70 -17.53
C THR A 2 -17.07 -5.57 -17.62
N ARG A 3 -15.99 -5.70 -16.86
CA ARG A 3 -14.83 -4.81 -16.83
C ARG A 3 -14.28 -4.70 -18.24
N ASP A 4 -14.45 -3.55 -18.89
CA ASP A 4 -13.96 -3.32 -20.26
C ASP A 4 -12.48 -3.71 -20.35
N ASP A 5 -12.21 -4.76 -21.10
CA ASP A 5 -10.88 -5.26 -21.34
C ASP A 5 -10.20 -4.29 -22.32
N HIS A 6 -9.47 -3.30 -21.80
CA HIS A 6 -8.72 -2.34 -22.60
C HIS A 6 -7.54 -2.98 -23.38
N SER A 7 -7.46 -4.31 -23.45
CA SER A 7 -6.46 -5.10 -24.16
C SER A 7 -6.32 -4.68 -25.63
N GLY A 8 -7.44 -4.57 -26.36
CA GLY A 8 -7.43 -4.16 -27.77
C GLY A 8 -6.84 -2.76 -28.00
N ARG A 9 -7.16 -1.79 -27.13
CA ARG A 9 -6.60 -0.43 -27.21
C ARG A 9 -5.10 -0.40 -26.90
N ARG A 10 -4.66 -1.23 -25.95
CA ARG A 10 -3.24 -1.35 -25.59
C ARG A 10 -2.44 -1.98 -26.72
N LEU A 11 -2.95 -3.06 -27.32
CA LEU A 11 -2.34 -3.71 -28.47
C LEU A 11 -2.23 -2.76 -29.67
N ALA A 12 -3.33 -2.08 -30.03
CA ALA A 12 -3.33 -1.13 -31.14
C ALA A 12 -2.32 0.02 -30.94
N ARG A 13 -2.12 0.48 -29.69
CA ARG A 13 -1.09 1.48 -29.37
C ARG A 13 0.31 0.92 -29.56
N ALA A 14 0.59 -0.29 -29.06
CA ALA A 14 1.89 -0.94 -29.22
C ALA A 14 2.23 -1.15 -30.71
N GLU A 15 1.28 -1.62 -31.51
CA GLU A 15 1.43 -1.78 -32.96
C GLU A 15 1.66 -0.44 -33.67
N ALA A 16 0.98 0.63 -33.25
CA ALA A 16 1.22 1.97 -33.80
C ALA A 16 2.62 2.48 -33.47
N LEU A 17 3.10 2.26 -32.24
CA LEU A 17 4.46 2.62 -31.83
C LEU A 17 5.51 1.80 -32.57
N ALA A 18 5.31 0.48 -32.72
CA ALA A 18 6.19 -0.39 -33.48
C ALA A 18 6.32 0.08 -34.94
N ARG A 19 5.20 0.40 -35.59
CA ARG A 19 5.19 0.93 -36.97
C ARG A 19 5.88 2.29 -37.09
N HIS A 20 5.69 3.19 -36.13
CA HIS A 20 6.23 4.55 -36.22
C HIS A 20 7.68 4.70 -35.76
N TYR A 21 8.12 3.88 -34.80
CA TYR A 21 9.39 4.08 -34.09
C TYR A 21 10.31 2.85 -34.10
N GLY A 22 9.80 1.64 -34.39
CA GLY A 22 10.56 0.39 -34.23
C GLY A 22 11.88 0.31 -35.01
N ARG A 23 12.04 1.07 -36.10
CA ARG A 23 13.25 1.09 -36.93
C ARG A 23 13.93 2.47 -37.04
N LYS A 24 13.48 3.45 -36.26
CA LYS A 24 14.02 4.82 -36.36
C LYS A 24 15.28 4.99 -35.52
N PHE A 25 16.29 5.63 -36.10
CA PHE A 25 17.45 6.10 -35.36
C PHE A 25 17.03 7.17 -34.33
N GLY A 26 17.71 7.21 -33.19
CA GLY A 26 17.40 8.11 -32.07
C GLY A 26 16.19 7.74 -31.20
N VAL A 27 15.60 6.55 -31.39
CA VAL A 27 14.58 5.98 -30.50
C VAL A 27 15.22 5.07 -29.47
N PHE A 28 15.00 5.37 -28.20
CA PHE A 28 15.53 4.63 -27.06
C PHE A 28 14.37 4.05 -26.26
N TYR A 29 14.52 2.81 -25.83
CA TYR A 29 13.59 2.14 -24.92
C TYR A 29 14.25 2.01 -23.56
N VAL A 30 13.48 2.25 -22.50
CA VAL A 30 14.00 2.20 -21.14
C VAL A 30 13.08 1.39 -20.26
N ASP A 31 13.70 0.67 -19.33
CA ASP A 31 12.98 -0.01 -18.26
C ASP A 31 13.85 -0.10 -17.00
N ALA A 32 13.20 -0.37 -15.87
CA ALA A 32 13.84 -0.60 -14.60
C ALA A 32 13.30 -1.88 -13.92
N SER A 33 14.16 -2.53 -13.15
CA SER A 33 13.83 -3.75 -12.39
C SER A 33 14.23 -3.58 -10.92
N GLY A 34 13.43 -4.16 -10.03
CA GLY A 34 13.62 -4.15 -8.58
C GLY A 34 12.31 -3.97 -7.79
N PRO A 35 12.38 -3.79 -6.46
CA PRO A 35 13.61 -3.85 -5.67
C PRO A 35 14.23 -5.25 -5.68
N HIS A 36 15.55 -5.28 -5.73
CA HIS A 36 16.36 -6.43 -5.41
C HIS A 36 16.87 -6.29 -3.96
N HIS A 37 17.56 -7.31 -3.46
CA HIS A 37 18.07 -7.37 -2.09
C HIS A 37 18.75 -6.06 -1.66
N GLY A 38 18.41 -5.54 -0.47
CA GLY A 38 19.02 -4.30 0.06
C GLY A 38 18.61 -2.99 -0.64
N GLY A 39 17.44 -2.96 -1.30
CA GLY A 39 16.84 -1.76 -1.90
C GLY A 39 17.49 -1.34 -3.22
N TRP A 40 18.17 -2.26 -3.90
CA TRP A 40 18.84 -2.00 -5.18
C TRP A 40 17.87 -2.17 -6.35
N TYR A 41 18.02 -1.29 -7.33
CA TYR A 41 17.29 -1.30 -8.60
C TYR A 41 18.30 -1.29 -9.74
N THR A 42 17.87 -1.79 -10.88
CA THR A 42 18.61 -1.72 -12.13
C THR A 42 17.79 -0.96 -13.14
N ALA A 43 18.45 -0.16 -13.97
CA ALA A 43 17.87 0.47 -15.15
C ALA A 43 18.64 0.04 -16.38
N ALA A 44 17.93 -0.17 -17.49
CA ALA A 44 18.53 -0.47 -18.78
C ALA A 44 18.02 0.49 -19.85
N VAL A 45 18.88 0.74 -20.83
CA VAL A 45 18.59 1.54 -22.01
C VAL A 45 18.91 0.70 -23.23
N VAL A 46 17.93 0.57 -24.11
CA VAL A 46 18.03 -0.17 -25.36
C VAL A 46 17.88 0.76 -26.55
N HIS A 47 18.80 0.65 -27.50
CA HIS A 47 18.74 1.32 -28.80
C HIS A 47 18.97 0.29 -29.90
N GLN A 48 18.17 0.31 -30.97
CA GLN A 48 18.23 -0.67 -32.06
C GLN A 48 18.27 -2.13 -31.58
N ASN A 49 17.39 -2.45 -30.62
CA ASN A 49 17.27 -3.78 -30.01
C ASN A 49 18.54 -4.29 -29.30
N THR A 50 19.48 -3.39 -29.00
CA THR A 50 20.72 -3.69 -28.27
C THR A 50 20.76 -2.87 -26.98
N ALA A 51 21.14 -3.48 -25.86
CA ALA A 51 21.37 -2.76 -24.62
C ALA A 51 22.62 -1.87 -24.77
N VAL A 52 22.43 -0.56 -24.72
CA VAL A 52 23.49 0.44 -24.92
C VAL A 52 23.98 1.06 -23.62
N ASN A 53 23.14 1.07 -22.58
CA ASN A 53 23.52 1.59 -21.28
C ASN A 53 22.74 0.87 -20.17
N GLY A 54 23.27 0.93 -18.94
CA GLY A 54 22.62 0.37 -17.77
C GLY A 54 23.27 0.85 -16.49
N LEU A 55 22.47 0.89 -15.42
CA LEU A 55 22.91 1.39 -14.12
C LEU A 55 22.30 0.55 -13.00
N THR A 56 23.07 0.35 -11.93
CA THR A 56 22.59 -0.23 -10.67
C THR A 56 22.68 0.83 -9.58
N PHE A 57 21.58 1.07 -8.86
CA PHE A 57 21.47 2.16 -7.89
C PHE A 57 20.42 1.85 -6.82
N ARG A 58 20.36 2.66 -5.76
CA ARG A 58 19.27 2.59 -4.77
C ARG A 58 18.20 3.62 -5.11
N ALA A 59 16.95 3.25 -4.93
CA ALA A 59 15.79 4.13 -5.08
C ALA A 59 14.70 3.77 -4.07
N ASP A 60 13.80 4.71 -3.81
CA ASP A 60 12.73 4.53 -2.81
C ASP A 60 11.61 3.62 -3.33
N ASN A 61 11.42 3.59 -4.65
CA ASN A 61 10.39 2.79 -5.32
C ASN A 61 10.70 2.62 -6.81
N ILE A 62 9.95 1.73 -7.47
CA ILE A 62 10.11 1.44 -8.90
C ILE A 62 9.91 2.68 -9.79
N THR A 63 8.98 3.59 -9.47
CA THR A 63 8.77 4.81 -10.26
C THR A 63 9.97 5.74 -10.23
N HIS A 64 10.61 5.90 -9.07
CA HIS A 64 11.89 6.61 -8.96
C HIS A 64 12.97 5.92 -9.83
N ALA A 65 13.02 4.59 -9.84
CA ALA A 65 13.95 3.86 -10.71
C ALA A 65 13.67 4.04 -12.21
N GLU A 66 12.40 4.03 -12.62
CA GLU A 66 11.97 4.29 -14.00
C GLU A 66 12.31 5.72 -14.45
N GLU A 67 12.19 6.72 -13.58
CA GLU A 67 12.62 8.11 -13.85
C GLU A 67 14.14 8.20 -14.10
N ILE A 68 14.93 7.44 -13.36
CA ILE A 68 16.39 7.35 -13.55
C ILE A 68 16.71 6.66 -14.89
N ALA A 69 15.96 5.64 -15.30
CA ALA A 69 16.11 5.00 -16.59
C ALA A 69 15.87 5.99 -17.75
N ILE A 70 14.84 6.83 -17.64
CA ILE A 70 14.57 7.91 -18.61
C ILE A 70 15.74 8.89 -18.66
N ALA A 71 16.25 9.33 -17.52
CA ALA A 71 17.40 10.24 -17.45
C ALA A 71 18.66 9.62 -18.07
N LEU A 72 18.87 8.31 -17.88
CA LEU A 72 19.99 7.57 -18.46
C LEU A 72 19.93 7.53 -19.99
N ALA A 73 18.74 7.33 -20.58
CA ALA A 73 18.57 7.44 -22.03
C ALA A 73 18.67 8.88 -22.53
N ALA A 74 18.22 9.85 -21.73
CA ALA A 74 18.34 11.26 -22.07
C ALA A 74 19.78 11.76 -22.01
N ALA A 75 20.68 11.09 -21.28
CA ALA A 75 22.10 11.44 -21.28
C ALA A 75 22.80 11.14 -22.63
N ASP A 76 22.22 10.25 -23.44
CA ASP A 76 22.74 9.95 -24.77
C ASP A 76 22.48 11.11 -25.75
N GLN A 77 23.48 11.40 -26.60
CA GLN A 77 23.44 12.50 -27.57
C GLN A 77 22.57 12.19 -28.78
N ASP A 78 22.44 10.90 -29.13
CA ASP A 78 21.60 10.44 -30.24
C ASP A 78 20.14 10.28 -29.82
N SER A 79 19.86 10.33 -28.52
CA SER A 79 18.51 10.25 -27.98
C SER A 79 17.64 11.42 -28.45
N ARG A 80 16.52 11.09 -29.09
CA ARG A 80 15.49 12.03 -29.57
C ARG A 80 14.12 11.64 -29.04
N VAL A 81 13.83 10.34 -28.99
CA VAL A 81 12.58 9.78 -28.50
C VAL A 81 12.90 8.70 -27.46
N ILE A 82 12.29 8.81 -26.29
CA ILE A 82 12.44 7.85 -25.20
C ILE A 82 11.07 7.20 -24.99
N ILE A 83 11.01 5.87 -25.11
CA ILE A 83 9.80 5.08 -24.91
C ILE A 83 9.94 4.31 -23.60
N THR A 84 8.92 4.41 -22.75
CA THR A 84 8.84 3.75 -21.44
C THR A 84 7.41 3.27 -21.20
N ASP A 85 7.23 2.18 -20.48
CA ASP A 85 5.91 1.74 -20.01
C ASP A 85 5.51 2.26 -18.63
N SER A 86 6.40 3.01 -17.98
CA SER A 86 6.11 3.71 -16.74
C SER A 86 5.21 4.92 -16.95
N ARG A 87 3.93 4.75 -16.65
CA ARG A 87 2.99 5.87 -16.61
C ARG A 87 3.27 6.81 -15.43
N GLY A 88 3.82 6.27 -14.33
CA GLY A 88 4.17 7.04 -13.14
C GLY A 88 5.28 8.04 -13.43
N ALA A 89 6.37 7.58 -14.04
CA ALA A 89 7.52 8.40 -14.39
C ALA A 89 7.14 9.49 -15.42
N CYS A 90 6.34 9.13 -16.44
CA CYS A 90 5.82 10.12 -17.40
C CYS A 90 5.06 11.25 -16.71
N ARG A 91 4.14 10.92 -15.79
CA ARG A 91 3.34 11.91 -15.07
C ARG A 91 4.19 12.82 -14.18
N ASN A 92 5.17 12.27 -13.49
CA ASN A 92 6.03 13.03 -12.59
C ASN A 92 6.92 14.00 -13.38
N ILE A 93 7.47 13.57 -14.51
CA ILE A 93 8.25 14.42 -15.41
C ILE A 93 7.39 15.53 -16.01
N GLU A 94 6.15 15.23 -16.43
CA GLU A 94 5.18 16.25 -16.88
C GLU A 94 4.92 17.34 -15.82
N GLN A 95 5.00 16.98 -14.53
CA GLN A 95 4.84 17.89 -13.41
C GLN A 95 6.14 18.61 -13.02
N GLY A 96 7.24 18.37 -13.73
CA GLY A 96 8.56 18.95 -13.43
C GLY A 96 9.29 18.30 -12.27
N TYR A 97 8.86 17.12 -11.81
CA TYR A 97 9.56 16.36 -10.79
C TYR A 97 10.73 15.57 -11.41
N ILE A 98 11.92 15.72 -10.85
CA ILE A 98 13.14 15.01 -11.28
C ILE A 98 13.90 14.56 -10.04
N PRO A 99 14.16 13.24 -9.87
CA PRO A 99 14.99 12.76 -8.78
C PRO A 99 16.42 13.28 -8.79
N TYR A 100 17.06 13.34 -7.63
CA TYR A 100 18.42 13.88 -7.53
C TYR A 100 19.45 13.12 -8.39
N LEU A 101 19.37 11.78 -8.45
CA LEU A 101 20.27 10.99 -9.28
C LEU A 101 20.01 11.22 -10.78
N ALA A 102 18.75 11.30 -11.19
CA ALA A 102 18.35 11.65 -12.55
C ALA A 102 18.89 13.05 -12.93
N TYR A 103 18.74 14.04 -12.05
CA TYR A 103 19.29 15.38 -12.23
C TYR A 103 20.81 15.35 -12.41
N LYS A 104 21.55 14.58 -11.59
CA LYS A 104 23.01 14.44 -11.74
C LYS A 104 23.42 13.83 -13.08
N ILE A 105 22.71 12.80 -13.54
CA ILE A 105 22.95 12.17 -14.85
C ILE A 105 22.75 13.20 -15.98
N LEU A 106 21.66 13.97 -15.92
CA LEU A 106 21.36 15.02 -16.90
C LEU A 106 22.37 16.17 -16.84
N GLN A 107 22.80 16.58 -15.65
CA GLN A 107 23.79 17.64 -15.47
C GLN A 107 25.15 17.23 -16.04
N ASN A 108 25.60 16.00 -15.77
CA ASN A 108 26.89 15.49 -16.23
C ASN A 108 26.94 15.20 -17.73
N SER A 109 25.79 14.99 -18.38
CA SER A 109 25.70 14.78 -19.83
C SER A 109 25.65 16.08 -20.64
N ASN A 110 25.51 17.24 -19.98
CA ASN A 110 25.35 18.55 -20.62
C ASN A 110 26.66 19.17 -21.14
N TYR A 111 27.60 18.37 -21.64
CA TYR A 111 28.97 18.80 -21.99
C TYR A 111 29.10 19.58 -23.31
N LEU A 112 28.03 19.76 -24.10
CA LEU A 112 28.13 20.29 -25.49
C LEU A 112 27.23 21.50 -25.81
N GLY A 113 26.72 22.22 -24.82
CA GLY A 113 26.27 23.62 -25.02
C GLY A 113 24.87 23.86 -25.59
N ALA A 114 24.04 22.84 -25.79
CA ALA A 114 22.58 23.00 -25.91
C ALA A 114 21.84 21.70 -25.56
N PRO A 115 20.83 21.72 -24.67
CA PRO A 115 20.04 20.54 -24.38
C PRO A 115 19.22 20.14 -25.62
N ALA A 116 19.55 18.99 -26.23
CA ALA A 116 18.74 18.44 -27.30
C ALA A 116 17.31 18.15 -26.80
N HIS A 117 16.30 18.61 -27.55
CA HIS A 117 14.90 18.34 -27.23
C HIS A 117 14.63 16.83 -27.33
N ARG A 118 14.02 16.26 -26.29
CA ARG A 118 13.68 14.84 -26.19
C ARG A 118 12.19 14.66 -25.98
N THR A 119 11.60 13.73 -26.70
CA THR A 119 10.19 13.38 -26.58
C THR A 119 10.06 12.11 -25.77
N ILE A 120 9.33 12.14 -24.67
CA ILE A 120 9.02 10.94 -23.87
C ILE A 120 7.65 10.42 -24.28
N ILE A 121 7.56 9.13 -24.58
CA ILE A 121 6.33 8.47 -25.05
C ILE A 121 6.03 7.27 -24.18
N TRP A 122 4.84 7.29 -23.57
CA TRP A 122 4.35 6.13 -22.83
C TRP A 122 3.87 5.00 -23.76
N THR A 123 4.27 3.76 -23.48
CA THR A 123 3.77 2.53 -24.11
C THR A 123 3.10 1.61 -23.07
N PRO A 124 2.10 0.80 -23.43
CA PRO A 124 1.64 -0.23 -22.51
C PRO A 124 2.69 -1.33 -22.30
N ALA A 125 2.85 -1.79 -21.06
CA ALA A 125 3.75 -2.90 -20.71
C ALA A 125 3.28 -4.24 -21.28
N HIS A 126 4.22 -5.14 -21.60
CA HIS A 126 3.98 -6.53 -22.00
C HIS A 126 2.95 -6.71 -23.14
N THR A 127 3.07 -5.91 -24.20
CA THR A 127 2.19 -5.95 -25.38
C THR A 127 2.91 -6.29 -26.68
N GLY A 128 4.11 -6.89 -26.65
CA GLY A 128 4.82 -7.31 -27.86
C GLY A 128 5.58 -6.19 -28.57
N LEU A 129 5.99 -5.13 -27.86
CA LEU A 129 6.83 -4.08 -28.45
C LEU A 129 8.30 -4.44 -28.22
N ASP A 130 8.96 -4.98 -29.24
CA ASP A 130 10.31 -5.56 -29.19
C ASP A 130 11.31 -4.74 -28.35
N GLY A 131 11.42 -3.43 -28.59
CA GLY A 131 12.36 -2.57 -27.87
C GLY A 131 12.03 -2.42 -26.38
N ASN A 132 10.75 -2.41 -26.01
CA ASN A 132 10.32 -2.35 -24.61
C ASN A 132 10.60 -3.68 -23.90
N GLU A 133 10.34 -4.80 -24.56
CA GLU A 133 10.61 -6.13 -24.00
C GLU A 133 12.11 -6.40 -23.89
N ALA A 134 12.91 -5.90 -24.84
CA ALA A 134 14.36 -5.93 -24.76
C ALA A 134 14.88 -5.09 -23.58
N ALA A 135 14.27 -3.93 -23.30
CA ALA A 135 14.65 -3.09 -22.16
C ALA A 135 14.32 -3.77 -20.81
N ASP A 136 13.13 -4.39 -20.67
CA ASP A 136 12.75 -5.19 -19.49
C ASP A 136 13.71 -6.36 -19.27
N ALA A 137 13.98 -7.13 -20.33
CA ALA A 137 14.93 -8.23 -20.27
C ALA A 137 16.34 -7.76 -19.88
N ALA A 138 16.81 -6.63 -20.43
CA ALA A 138 18.11 -6.07 -20.11
C ALA A 138 18.19 -5.56 -18.66
N ALA A 139 17.14 -4.88 -18.17
CA ALA A 139 17.07 -4.40 -16.79
C ALA A 139 17.15 -5.59 -15.80
N ARG A 140 16.39 -6.65 -16.06
CA ARG A 140 16.43 -7.87 -15.24
C ARG A 140 17.77 -8.59 -15.32
N ALA A 141 18.43 -8.61 -16.48
CA ALA A 141 19.76 -9.23 -16.62
C ALA A 141 20.83 -8.51 -15.80
N LEU A 142 20.70 -7.19 -15.59
CA LEU A 142 21.62 -6.40 -14.76
C LEU A 142 21.51 -6.74 -13.26
N THR A 143 20.45 -7.41 -12.82
CA THR A 143 20.26 -7.83 -11.43
C THR A 143 21.43 -8.66 -10.90
N LEU A 144 22.03 -9.49 -11.77
CA LEU A 144 23.19 -10.33 -11.43
C LEU A 144 24.43 -9.52 -11.04
N ARG A 145 24.44 -8.20 -11.30
CA ARG A 145 25.53 -7.28 -10.97
C ARG A 145 25.23 -6.43 -9.73
N ALA A 146 24.04 -6.56 -9.12
CA ALA A 146 23.71 -5.84 -7.90
C ALA A 146 24.45 -6.48 -6.69
N PRO A 147 25.13 -5.67 -5.84
CA PRO A 147 25.91 -6.20 -4.74
C PRO A 147 25.00 -6.93 -3.74
N SER A 148 25.33 -8.17 -3.39
CA SER A 148 24.66 -8.97 -2.37
C SER A 148 24.69 -8.21 -1.03
N SER A 149 23.54 -7.95 -0.43
CA SER A 149 23.50 -7.42 0.93
C SER A 149 23.94 -8.50 1.91
N SER A 150 24.75 -8.13 2.90
CA SER A 150 25.02 -8.96 4.06
C SER A 150 23.72 -9.18 4.86
N PRO A 151 23.51 -10.35 5.49
CA PRO A 151 22.24 -10.75 6.12
C PRO A 151 21.82 -9.93 7.35
N THR A 152 22.50 -8.83 7.66
CA THR A 152 22.27 -7.98 8.83
C THR A 152 21.45 -6.71 8.56
N ASP A 153 21.21 -6.33 7.31
CA ASP A 153 20.30 -5.22 7.02
C ASP A 153 18.86 -5.77 6.99
N PRO A 154 17.97 -5.35 7.90
CA PRO A 154 16.57 -5.71 7.78
C PRO A 154 16.05 -5.19 6.44
N ASP A 155 15.46 -6.08 5.64
CA ASP A 155 14.77 -5.71 4.41
C ASP A 155 13.69 -4.69 4.75
N PHE A 156 14.03 -3.42 4.63
CA PHE A 156 13.05 -2.35 4.55
C PHE A 156 12.47 -2.50 3.14
N GLU A 157 11.46 -3.34 3.00
CA GLU A 157 10.51 -3.21 1.91
C GLU A 157 9.53 -2.09 2.29
N PRO A 158 9.74 -0.84 1.82
CA PRO A 158 8.62 0.05 1.72
C PRO A 158 7.69 -0.62 0.68
N ASN A 159 6.55 -1.14 1.13
CA ASN A 159 5.41 -1.45 0.27
C ASN A 159 4.42 -0.28 0.33
N PRO A 160 4.71 0.87 -0.30
CA PRO A 160 3.77 1.96 -0.43
C PRO A 160 2.63 1.46 -1.31
N ALA A 161 1.50 1.22 -0.66
CA ALA A 161 0.26 0.94 -1.32
C ALA A 161 -0.13 2.08 -2.28
N TYR A 162 0.10 1.94 -3.58
CA TYR A 162 -0.19 2.99 -4.58
C TYR A 162 -1.59 2.94 -5.21
N THR A 163 -2.32 1.83 -5.01
CA THR A 163 -3.68 1.68 -5.54
C THR A 163 -4.69 1.91 -4.42
N PHE A 164 -5.88 2.43 -4.72
CA PHE A 164 -6.95 2.53 -3.72
C PHE A 164 -7.20 1.20 -2.99
N LYS A 165 -7.12 0.08 -3.73
CA LYS A 165 -7.19 -1.27 -3.16
C LYS A 165 -5.99 -1.56 -2.23
N GLY A 166 -4.78 -1.24 -2.65
CA GLY A 166 -3.58 -1.37 -1.82
C GLY A 166 -3.66 -0.52 -0.56
N VAL A 167 -4.12 0.74 -0.67
CA VAL A 167 -4.21 1.69 0.45
C VAL A 167 -5.24 1.19 1.44
N THR A 168 -6.43 0.82 0.94
CA THR A 168 -7.47 0.23 1.78
C THR A 168 -7.05 -1.12 2.37
N GLN A 169 -6.29 -1.95 1.64
CA GLN A 169 -5.79 -3.22 2.16
C GLN A 169 -4.71 -3.00 3.22
N PHE A 170 -3.82 -2.01 3.04
CA PHE A 170 -2.80 -1.60 4.00
C PHE A 170 -3.44 -1.08 5.30
N TYR A 171 -4.42 -0.18 5.21
CA TYR A 171 -5.17 0.27 6.39
C TYR A 171 -5.99 -0.86 7.01
N LYS A 172 -6.60 -1.75 6.21
CA LYS A 172 -7.28 -2.95 6.74
C LYS A 172 -6.30 -3.86 7.49
N SER A 173 -5.14 -4.18 6.91
CA SER A 173 -4.13 -5.05 7.51
C SER A 173 -3.45 -4.42 8.72
N GLY A 174 -3.17 -3.12 8.68
CA GLY A 174 -2.62 -2.37 9.80
C GLY A 174 -3.60 -2.22 10.96
N HIS A 175 -4.91 -2.31 10.71
CA HIS A 175 -5.95 -2.26 11.73
C HIS A 175 -6.39 -3.66 12.21
N HIS A 176 -5.81 -4.75 11.69
CA HIS A 176 -6.08 -6.13 12.12
C HIS A 176 -5.26 -6.48 13.38
N ILE A 177 -5.27 -5.62 14.40
CA ILE A 177 -4.70 -5.96 15.71
C ILE A 177 -5.61 -6.98 16.41
N TYR A 178 -6.93 -6.88 16.20
CA TYR A 178 -7.91 -7.81 16.73
C TYR A 178 -8.15 -9.03 15.83
N PRO A 179 -8.41 -10.21 16.41
CA PRO A 179 -8.76 -11.41 15.66
C PRO A 179 -9.96 -11.22 14.72
N LYS A 180 -10.00 -11.97 13.61
CA LYS A 180 -11.17 -11.95 12.73
C LYS A 180 -12.33 -12.72 13.38
N PRO A 181 -13.58 -12.29 13.18
CA PRO A 181 -14.75 -13.07 13.59
C PRO A 181 -14.69 -14.51 13.03
N CYS A 182 -14.81 -15.50 13.90
CA CYS A 182 -14.78 -16.91 13.55
C CYS A 182 -16.02 -17.31 12.72
N LYS A 183 -15.83 -18.26 11.81
CA LYS A 183 -16.95 -18.93 11.12
C LYS A 183 -17.77 -19.67 12.18
N GLY A 184 -19.05 -19.30 12.35
CA GLY A 184 -19.94 -19.89 13.35
C GLY A 184 -20.59 -18.87 14.30
N LEU A 185 -20.13 -17.62 14.30
CA LEU A 185 -20.87 -16.51 14.91
C LEU A 185 -22.10 -16.17 14.09
N THR A 186 -23.21 -15.86 14.75
CA THR A 186 -24.37 -15.26 14.12
C THR A 186 -24.04 -13.82 13.69
N LYS A 187 -24.82 -13.26 12.76
CA LYS A 187 -24.63 -11.86 12.33
C LYS A 187 -24.80 -10.85 13.45
N ALA A 188 -25.62 -11.16 14.45
CA ALA A 188 -25.78 -10.32 15.63
C ALA A 188 -24.54 -10.36 16.53
N GLU A 189 -23.98 -11.55 16.76
CA GLU A 189 -22.75 -11.72 17.55
C GLU A 189 -21.56 -11.06 16.88
N GLU A 190 -21.40 -11.25 15.56
CA GLU A 190 -20.34 -10.62 14.77
C GLU A 190 -20.40 -9.09 14.91
N ARG A 191 -21.60 -8.50 14.89
CA ARG A 191 -21.77 -7.05 15.04
C ARG A 191 -21.37 -6.54 16.43
N ILE A 192 -21.71 -7.27 17.49
CA ILE A 192 -21.30 -6.91 18.87
C ILE A 192 -19.78 -6.98 18.98
N LEU A 193 -19.17 -8.06 18.51
CA LEU A 193 -17.72 -8.25 18.54
C LEU A 193 -16.98 -7.12 17.81
N LEU A 194 -17.41 -6.77 16.59
CA LEU A 194 -16.81 -5.68 15.82
C LEU A 194 -17.00 -4.31 16.49
N ARG A 195 -18.12 -4.08 17.17
CA ARG A 195 -18.36 -2.86 17.95
C ARG A 195 -17.42 -2.76 19.16
N LEU A 196 -17.08 -3.87 19.80
CA LEU A 196 -16.07 -3.89 20.86
C LEU A 196 -14.68 -3.54 20.31
N TYR A 197 -14.26 -4.21 19.23
CA TYR A 197 -12.95 -3.95 18.59
C TYR A 197 -12.80 -2.50 18.13
N THR A 198 -13.87 -1.91 17.62
CA THR A 198 -13.87 -0.52 17.15
C THR A 198 -14.21 0.50 18.24
N LYS A 199 -14.45 0.06 19.48
CA LYS A 199 -14.87 0.91 20.61
C LYS A 199 -16.14 1.74 20.30
N THR A 200 -17.07 1.15 19.55
CA THR A 200 -18.34 1.76 19.10
C THR A 200 -19.59 1.11 19.71
N LEU A 201 -19.43 0.19 20.66
CA LEU A 201 -20.56 -0.33 21.43
C LEU A 201 -21.19 0.82 22.23
N LEU A 202 -22.52 0.95 22.20
CA LEU A 202 -23.21 1.96 22.98
C LEU A 202 -23.01 1.68 24.47
N CYS A 203 -22.72 2.73 25.23
CA CYS A 203 -22.62 2.72 26.68
C CYS A 203 -23.18 4.04 27.23
N PRO A 204 -23.50 4.14 28.53
CA PRO A 204 -24.07 5.38 29.08
C PRO A 204 -23.20 6.61 28.80
N ALA A 205 -21.87 6.48 28.90
CA ALA A 205 -20.95 7.58 28.60
C ALA A 205 -21.04 8.11 27.15
N ILE A 206 -21.51 7.29 26.21
CA ILE A 206 -21.79 7.68 24.82
C ILE A 206 -23.23 8.21 24.70
N ILE A 207 -24.22 7.51 25.29
CA ILE A 207 -25.65 7.84 25.19
C ILE A 207 -25.97 9.24 25.73
N LYS A 208 -25.24 9.72 26.75
CA LYS A 208 -25.39 11.09 27.29
C LYS A 208 -25.28 12.21 26.24
N HIS A 209 -24.64 11.93 25.11
CA HIS A 209 -24.50 12.87 24.00
C HIS A 209 -25.70 12.87 23.03
N PHE A 210 -26.55 11.84 23.11
CA PHE A 210 -27.73 11.65 22.26
C PHE A 210 -29.04 11.83 23.02
N ASP A 211 -29.06 11.51 24.32
CA ASP A 211 -30.23 11.61 25.20
C ASP A 211 -29.90 12.46 26.43
N PRO A 212 -30.50 13.66 26.57
CA PRO A 212 -30.33 14.53 27.74
C PRO A 212 -30.77 13.91 29.07
N ALA A 213 -31.64 12.88 29.05
CA ALA A 213 -32.05 12.17 30.26
C ALA A 213 -30.95 11.23 30.79
N CYS A 214 -29.99 10.85 29.95
CA CYS A 214 -28.88 10.00 30.33
C CYS A 214 -27.72 10.84 30.90
N THR A 215 -27.35 10.59 32.15
CA THR A 215 -26.24 11.30 32.82
C THR A 215 -24.86 10.79 32.42
N GLY A 216 -24.80 9.62 31.78
CA GLY A 216 -23.56 8.90 31.43
C GLY A 216 -22.84 8.20 32.59
N LYS A 217 -23.42 8.25 33.79
CA LYS A 217 -22.95 7.53 34.97
C LYS A 217 -23.36 6.06 34.91
N CYS A 218 -22.70 5.23 35.71
CA CYS A 218 -23.13 3.84 35.87
C CYS A 218 -24.41 3.80 36.74
N PRO A 219 -25.47 3.09 36.33
CA PRO A 219 -26.68 2.95 37.16
C PRO A 219 -26.50 1.98 38.34
N HIS A 220 -25.43 1.18 38.34
CA HIS A 220 -25.21 0.10 39.30
C HIS A 220 -24.16 0.41 40.35
N CYS A 221 -23.28 1.38 40.09
CA CYS A 221 -22.21 1.77 41.00
C CYS A 221 -22.00 3.29 41.00
N GLU A 222 -21.05 3.78 41.78
CA GLU A 222 -20.80 5.22 41.95
C GLU A 222 -19.88 5.82 40.87
N GLU A 223 -19.58 5.06 39.80
CA GLU A 223 -18.73 5.52 38.71
C GLU A 223 -19.40 6.62 37.89
N ASN A 224 -18.70 7.74 37.71
CA ASN A 224 -19.24 8.93 37.05
C ASN A 224 -19.19 8.86 35.52
N SER A 225 -18.42 7.92 34.96
CA SER A 225 -18.35 7.69 33.52
C SER A 225 -18.38 6.19 33.22
N CYS A 226 -19.54 5.69 32.82
CA CYS A 226 -19.71 4.31 32.40
C CYS A 226 -19.32 4.15 30.93
N ASP A 227 -18.01 4.03 30.67
CA ASP A 227 -17.47 3.69 29.35
C ASP A 227 -17.63 2.18 29.04
N ILE A 228 -17.29 1.76 27.82
CA ILE A 228 -17.45 0.35 27.40
C ILE A 228 -16.67 -0.59 28.33
N PHE A 229 -15.46 -0.19 28.73
CA PHE A 229 -14.62 -0.97 29.64
C PHE A 229 -15.29 -1.13 31.01
N HIS A 230 -15.82 -0.06 31.58
CA HIS A 230 -16.51 -0.12 32.86
C HIS A 230 -17.76 -0.97 32.76
N MET A 231 -18.61 -0.70 31.76
CA MET A 231 -19.88 -1.38 31.56
C MET A 231 -19.71 -2.90 31.39
N VAL A 232 -18.74 -3.32 30.57
CA VAL A 232 -18.57 -4.72 30.14
C VAL A 232 -17.60 -5.47 31.03
N TRP A 233 -16.54 -4.84 31.53
CA TRP A 233 -15.41 -5.51 32.18
C TRP A 233 -15.25 -5.15 33.65
N ALA A 234 -15.23 -3.84 33.97
CA ALA A 234 -14.76 -3.38 35.27
C ALA A 234 -15.83 -3.32 36.37
N CYS A 235 -17.09 -3.07 36.02
CA CYS A 235 -18.15 -2.87 37.00
C CYS A 235 -18.40 -4.16 37.81
N GLN A 236 -18.31 -4.03 39.14
CA GLN A 236 -18.50 -5.13 40.09
C GLN A 236 -19.95 -5.31 40.52
N LYS A 237 -20.83 -4.34 40.20
CA LYS A 237 -22.21 -4.28 40.67
C LYS A 237 -23.25 -4.52 39.57
N THR A 238 -22.84 -4.75 38.32
CA THR A 238 -23.78 -4.96 37.23
C THR A 238 -24.60 -6.25 37.44
N PRO A 239 -25.94 -6.19 37.40
CA PRO A 239 -26.79 -7.37 37.52
C PRO A 239 -26.48 -8.40 36.43
N ASN A 240 -26.63 -9.69 36.78
CA ASN A 240 -26.47 -10.82 35.85
C ASN A 240 -25.09 -10.96 35.20
N LEU A 241 -24.07 -10.25 35.70
CA LEU A 241 -22.69 -10.36 35.26
C LEU A 241 -21.82 -10.86 36.40
N THR A 242 -21.05 -11.92 36.15
CA THR A 242 -20.04 -12.40 37.11
C THR A 242 -18.94 -11.35 37.23
N PRO A 243 -18.67 -10.79 38.42
CA PRO A 243 -17.62 -9.79 38.62
C PRO A 243 -16.23 -10.41 38.36
N LEU A 244 -15.36 -9.65 37.68
CA LEU A 244 -13.98 -10.06 37.46
C LEU A 244 -13.09 -9.49 38.58
N PRO A 245 -12.19 -10.30 39.18
CA PRO A 245 -11.27 -9.81 40.20
C PRO A 245 -10.23 -8.87 39.57
N ASN A 246 -10.02 -7.71 40.19
CA ASN A 246 -9.00 -6.72 39.79
C ASN A 246 -9.01 -6.37 38.29
N PRO A 247 -10.12 -5.86 37.75
CA PRO A 247 -10.22 -5.58 36.31
C PRO A 247 -9.29 -4.43 35.90
N SER A 248 -8.38 -4.69 34.98
CA SER A 248 -7.48 -3.70 34.38
C SER A 248 -7.81 -3.46 32.90
N ARG A 249 -7.42 -2.30 32.35
CA ARG A 249 -7.61 -2.02 30.92
C ARG A 249 -6.70 -2.89 30.06
N GLU A 250 -5.54 -3.23 30.60
CA GLU A 250 -4.56 -4.12 30.01
C GLU A 250 -5.14 -5.54 29.83
N ASP A 251 -5.78 -6.09 30.86
CA ASP A 251 -6.42 -7.41 30.78
C ASP A 251 -7.61 -7.42 29.81
N TRP A 252 -8.37 -6.31 29.78
CA TRP A 252 -9.44 -6.13 28.81
C TRP A 252 -8.91 -6.13 27.38
N GLU A 253 -7.86 -5.35 27.10
CA GLU A 253 -7.25 -5.32 25.77
C GLU A 253 -6.61 -6.66 25.42
N ALA A 254 -5.95 -7.34 26.36
CA ALA A 254 -5.41 -8.69 26.16
C ALA A 254 -6.50 -9.71 25.82
N ALA A 255 -7.67 -9.64 26.47
CA ALA A 255 -8.81 -10.50 26.16
C ALA A 255 -9.37 -10.25 24.75
N LEU A 256 -9.46 -8.97 24.33
CA LEU A 256 -9.88 -8.62 22.97
C LEU A 256 -8.89 -9.12 21.92
N LEU A 257 -7.58 -9.03 22.20
CA LEU A 257 -6.52 -9.47 21.30
C LEU A 257 -6.37 -10.99 21.24
N GLY A 258 -6.60 -11.68 22.36
CA GLY A 258 -6.41 -13.12 22.49
C GLY A 258 -7.59 -13.99 22.02
N CYS A 259 -8.75 -13.39 21.71
CA CYS A 259 -9.96 -14.15 21.33
C CYS A 259 -9.95 -14.65 19.87
N SER A 260 -9.09 -15.62 19.56
CA SER A 260 -8.93 -16.16 18.20
C SER A 260 -9.84 -17.33 17.84
N ASP A 261 -10.46 -17.99 18.82
CA ASP A 261 -11.36 -19.14 18.61
C ASP A 261 -12.84 -18.78 18.87
N LEU A 262 -13.73 -19.64 18.35
CA LEU A 262 -15.19 -19.40 18.40
C LEU A 262 -15.72 -19.35 19.84
N THR A 263 -15.18 -20.16 20.75
CA THR A 263 -15.64 -20.23 22.14
C THR A 263 -15.26 -18.95 22.87
N ALA A 264 -14.01 -18.50 22.73
CA ALA A 264 -13.54 -17.24 23.29
C ALA A 264 -14.32 -16.04 22.75
N GLN A 265 -14.56 -15.98 21.43
CA GLN A 265 -15.32 -14.89 20.83
C GLN A 265 -16.78 -14.87 21.29
N ARG A 266 -17.43 -16.03 21.44
CA ARG A 266 -18.80 -16.10 21.99
C ARG A 266 -18.85 -15.62 23.43
N ALA A 267 -17.93 -16.07 24.28
CA ALA A 267 -17.84 -15.60 25.67
C ALA A 267 -17.67 -14.07 25.73
N LEU A 268 -16.86 -13.52 24.83
CA LEU A 268 -16.60 -12.09 24.73
C LEU A 268 -17.77 -11.28 24.13
N VAL A 269 -18.73 -11.93 23.46
CA VAL A 269 -19.97 -11.32 22.95
C VAL A 269 -21.10 -11.38 23.97
N GLU A 270 -21.26 -12.51 24.67
CA GLU A 270 -22.35 -12.69 25.65
C GLU A 270 -22.25 -11.70 26.80
N ARG A 271 -21.03 -11.43 27.28
CA ARG A 271 -20.80 -10.50 28.39
C ARG A 271 -21.27 -9.06 28.07
N PRO A 272 -20.87 -8.42 26.95
CA PRO A 272 -21.39 -7.12 26.55
C PRO A 272 -22.88 -7.10 26.24
N ARG A 273 -23.46 -8.20 25.73
CA ARG A 273 -24.92 -8.29 25.54
C ARG A 273 -25.63 -8.18 26.89
N ALA A 274 -25.24 -9.00 27.87
CA ALA A 274 -25.79 -8.94 29.22
C ALA A 274 -25.57 -7.56 29.87
N ALA A 275 -24.43 -6.92 29.61
CA ALA A 275 -24.13 -5.59 30.11
C ALA A 275 -25.03 -4.52 29.48
N ALA A 276 -25.26 -4.57 28.16
CA ALA A 276 -26.16 -3.66 27.47
C ALA A 276 -27.59 -3.81 27.99
N ASP A 277 -28.08 -5.05 28.11
CA ASP A 277 -29.41 -5.36 28.63
C ASP A 277 -29.58 -4.81 30.07
N ALA A 278 -28.59 -5.04 30.94
CA ALA A 278 -28.60 -4.53 32.32
C ALA A 278 -28.55 -3.01 32.42
N ASN A 279 -28.12 -2.31 31.38
CA ASN A 279 -28.09 -0.84 31.30
C ASN A 279 -29.24 -0.27 30.45
N GLY A 280 -30.17 -1.10 29.96
CA GLY A 280 -31.29 -0.68 29.13
C GLY A 280 -30.87 -0.17 27.75
N LEU A 281 -29.78 -0.72 27.19
CA LEU A 281 -29.21 -0.32 25.90
C LEU A 281 -29.59 -1.31 24.79
N PRO A 282 -29.73 -0.84 23.53
CA PRO A 282 -30.10 -1.67 22.38
C PRO A 282 -28.94 -2.49 21.78
#